data_AF-A0A507BQB7-F1
#
_entry.id   AF-A0A507BQB7-F1
#
_cell.length_a   1.000
_cell.length_b   1.000
_cell.length_c   1.000
_cell.angle_alpha   90.00
_cell.angle_beta   90.00
_cell.angle_gamma   90.00
#
_symmetry.space_group_name_H-M   'P 1'
#
loop_
_entity.id
_entity.type
_entity.pdbx_description
1 polymer ?
#
loop_
_entity_poly.entity_id
_entity_poly.type
_entity_poly.pdbx_seq_one_letter_code
_entity_poly.pdbx_strand_id
1 'polypeptide(L)'
;MANSKYEYVKQFEQPDALLPNTWVVVRLDGRGFTKMCAKYHFEKPNDKRALDLMNAAAKAVVTELPDITIAYGISDEYRGNMSTTEATEALNGTFSSDKNEILFSKFGINYNNEPEIYKKGSVLFREYELVEIEGRNIAEEADNIAEPVQQSKTQTEKDKKKRSKARVVVEHLDIIKDDFWDKRPWLLSGKPGSLPKQPEL
;
A
#
# COMPACT_ATOMS: atom_id res chain seq x y z
N MET A 1 -22.51 42.38 1.78
CA MET A 1 -21.74 41.15 1.49
C MET A 1 -22.42 40.41 0.35
N ALA A 2 -21.70 40.11 -0.73
CA ALA A 2 -22.30 39.77 -2.04
C ALA A 2 -22.83 38.32 -2.20
N ASN A 3 -22.87 37.50 -1.14
CA ASN A 3 -23.28 36.09 -1.24
C ASN A 3 -24.19 35.58 -0.09
N SER A 4 -24.71 36.45 0.79
CA SER A 4 -25.53 36.02 1.94
C SER A 4 -26.89 35.40 1.54
N LYS A 5 -27.40 35.71 0.33
CA LYS A 5 -28.68 35.20 -0.17
C LYS A 5 -28.71 33.68 -0.34
N TYR A 6 -27.56 33.05 -0.59
CA TYR A 6 -27.47 31.62 -0.90
C TYR A 6 -26.72 30.81 0.16
N GLU A 7 -26.22 31.44 1.23
CA GLU A 7 -25.41 30.78 2.27
C GLU A 7 -26.14 29.62 2.98
N TYR A 8 -27.48 29.63 2.98
CA TYR A 8 -28.32 28.57 3.54
C TYR A 8 -28.06 27.19 2.90
N VAL A 9 -27.55 27.11 1.65
CA VAL A 9 -27.27 25.82 1.02
C VAL A 9 -26.18 25.03 1.74
N LYS A 10 -25.30 25.70 2.48
CA LYS A 10 -24.25 25.07 3.28
C LYS A 10 -24.81 24.24 4.44
N GLN A 11 -26.02 24.55 4.91
CA GLN A 11 -26.68 23.81 5.99
C GLN A 11 -27.13 22.40 5.56
N PHE A 12 -27.10 22.11 4.27
CA PHE A 12 -27.41 20.78 3.73
C PHE A 12 -26.19 19.87 3.68
N GLU A 13 -24.97 20.39 3.91
CA GLU A 13 -23.77 19.57 4.07
C GLU A 13 -23.86 18.78 5.38
N GLN A 14 -23.62 17.47 5.32
CA GLN A 14 -23.55 16.62 6.49
C GLN A 14 -22.08 16.29 6.77
N PRO A 15 -21.59 16.46 8.02
CA PRO A 15 -20.22 16.11 8.37
C PRO A 15 -20.05 14.60 8.52
N ASP A 16 -19.20 14.00 7.69
CA ASP A 16 -18.84 12.58 7.77
C ASP A 16 -17.58 12.39 8.64
N ALA A 17 -17.73 12.65 9.95
CA ALA A 17 -16.62 12.51 10.89
C ALA A 17 -16.30 11.02 11.13
N LEU A 18 -15.02 10.67 10.97
CA LEU A 18 -14.53 9.32 11.28
C LEU A 18 -14.31 9.14 12.78
N LEU A 19 -14.42 7.90 13.24
CA LEU A 19 -14.17 7.55 14.64
C LEU A 19 -12.72 7.95 15.03
N PRO A 20 -12.54 8.75 16.09
CA PRO A 20 -11.20 9.08 16.57
C PRO A 20 -10.41 7.82 16.93
N ASN A 21 -9.08 7.91 16.85
CA ASN A 21 -8.15 6.84 17.25
C ASN A 21 -8.34 5.51 16.51
N THR A 22 -8.91 5.56 15.31
CA THR A 22 -9.09 4.40 14.45
C THR A 22 -8.24 4.57 13.19
N TRP A 23 -7.64 3.48 12.72
CA TRP A 23 -6.94 3.48 11.43
C TRP A 23 -7.91 3.76 10.29
N VAL A 24 -7.57 4.74 9.46
CA VAL A 24 -8.33 5.07 8.26
C VAL A 24 -7.65 4.43 7.07
N VAL A 25 -8.38 3.55 6.38
CA VAL A 25 -7.92 2.90 5.15
C VAL A 25 -8.71 3.48 3.97
N VAL A 26 -7.99 4.12 3.04
CA VAL A 26 -8.57 4.62 1.80
C VAL A 26 -8.18 3.67 0.67
N ARG A 27 -9.16 2.95 0.11
CA ARG A 27 -8.95 2.06 -1.03
C ARG A 27 -9.35 2.76 -2.32
N LEU A 28 -8.42 2.83 -3.27
CA LEU A 28 -8.67 3.30 -4.63
C LEU A 28 -8.74 2.09 -5.56
N ASP A 29 -9.76 2.04 -6.41
CA ASP A 29 -9.94 1.00 -7.41
C ASP A 29 -10.18 1.61 -8.80
N GLY A 30 -9.57 0.99 -9.81
CA GLY A 30 -9.60 1.46 -11.19
C GLY A 30 -10.97 1.25 -11.83
N ARG A 31 -11.74 2.33 -12.03
CA ARG A 31 -13.07 2.21 -12.66
C ARG A 31 -12.95 1.73 -14.11
N GLY A 32 -13.42 0.51 -14.38
CA GLY A 32 -13.42 -0.06 -15.74
C GLY A 32 -12.03 -0.42 -16.27
N PHE A 33 -11.12 -0.78 -15.36
CA PHE A 33 -9.72 -1.06 -15.67
C PHE A 33 -9.54 -2.14 -16.75
N THR A 34 -10.41 -3.16 -16.78
CA THR A 34 -10.40 -4.19 -17.82
C THR A 34 -10.56 -3.62 -19.24
N LYS A 35 -11.45 -2.63 -19.42
CA LYS A 35 -11.65 -1.96 -20.72
C LYS A 35 -10.44 -1.09 -21.08
N MET A 36 -9.83 -0.46 -20.07
CA MET A 36 -8.62 0.33 -20.23
C MET A 36 -7.44 -0.56 -20.68
N CYS A 37 -7.21 -1.70 -20.02
CA CYS A 37 -6.18 -2.66 -20.37
C CYS A 37 -6.31 -3.14 -21.83
N ALA A 38 -7.53 -3.44 -22.27
CA ALA A 38 -7.80 -3.84 -23.66
C ALA A 38 -7.52 -2.70 -24.64
N LYS A 39 -7.97 -1.48 -24.32
CA LYS A 39 -7.79 -0.29 -25.19
C LYS A 39 -6.32 0.08 -25.38
N TYR A 40 -5.53 0.02 -24.31
CA TYR A 40 -4.11 0.40 -24.31
C TYR A 40 -3.16 -0.78 -24.52
N HIS A 41 -3.68 -1.96 -24.83
CA HIS A 41 -2.91 -3.17 -25.14
C HIS A 41 -1.88 -3.50 -24.05
N PHE A 42 -2.37 -3.60 -22.80
CA PHE A 42 -1.52 -3.95 -21.67
C PHE A 42 -0.99 -5.38 -21.83
N GLU A 43 0.27 -5.58 -21.46
CA GLU A 43 0.87 -6.90 -21.37
C GLU A 43 0.15 -7.73 -20.31
N LYS A 44 0.02 -9.04 -20.58
CA LYS A 44 -0.65 -10.00 -19.71
C LYS A 44 0.34 -11.11 -19.36
N PRO A 45 0.33 -11.60 -18.11
CA PRO A 45 -0.62 -11.28 -17.03
C PRO A 45 -0.39 -9.94 -16.34
N ASN A 46 0.84 -9.41 -16.39
CA ASN A 46 1.22 -8.18 -15.71
C ASN A 46 1.88 -7.22 -16.70
N ASP A 47 1.48 -5.95 -16.68
CA ASP A 47 2.13 -4.90 -17.45
C ASP A 47 2.99 -4.05 -16.53
N LYS A 48 4.32 -4.09 -16.73
CA LYS A 48 5.26 -3.36 -15.88
C LYS A 48 5.03 -1.85 -15.96
N ARG A 49 4.69 -1.31 -17.14
CA ARG A 49 4.49 0.13 -17.34
C ARG A 49 3.28 0.62 -16.55
N ALA A 50 2.20 -0.17 -16.55
CA ALA A 50 1.01 0.12 -15.78
C ALA A 50 1.29 0.12 -14.28
N LEU A 51 2.03 -0.88 -13.78
CA LEU A 51 2.40 -0.96 -12.37
C LEU A 51 3.35 0.17 -11.96
N ASP A 52 4.36 0.49 -12.80
CA ASP A 52 5.27 1.61 -12.56
C ASP A 52 4.50 2.95 -12.49
N LEU A 53 3.51 3.14 -13.36
CA LEU A 53 2.65 4.31 -13.34
C LEU A 53 1.81 4.39 -12.06
N MET A 54 1.20 3.29 -11.64
CA MET A 54 0.44 3.22 -10.39
C MET A 54 1.32 3.48 -9.18
N ASN A 55 2.54 2.94 -9.17
CA ASN A 55 3.53 3.17 -8.11
C ASN A 55 3.99 4.63 -8.07
N ALA A 56 4.20 5.26 -9.23
CA ALA A 56 4.56 6.68 -9.29
C ALA A 56 3.43 7.58 -8.77
N ALA A 57 2.18 7.27 -9.13
CA ALA A 57 1.01 7.99 -8.63
C ALA A 57 0.84 7.82 -7.11
N ALA A 58 0.94 6.57 -6.62
CA ALA A 58 0.89 6.29 -5.19
C ALA A 58 2.02 7.00 -4.43
N LYS A 59 3.24 7.00 -4.96
CA LYS A 59 4.39 7.70 -4.37
C LYS A 59 4.14 9.21 -4.28
N ALA A 60 3.53 9.82 -5.30
CA ALA A 60 3.17 11.23 -5.28
C ALA A 60 2.16 11.53 -4.16
N VAL A 61 1.08 10.74 -4.05
CA VAL A 61 0.06 10.90 -3.00
C VAL A 61 0.66 10.73 -1.60
N VAL A 62 1.45 9.68 -1.39
CA VAL A 62 2.12 9.42 -0.12
C VAL A 62 3.05 10.57 0.22
N THR A 63 3.77 11.14 -0.75
CA THR A 63 4.68 12.29 -0.54
C THR A 63 3.91 13.55 -0.16
N GLU A 64 2.80 13.87 -0.85
CA GLU A 64 2.00 15.07 -0.59
C GLU A 64 1.21 15.02 0.73
N LEU A 65 0.88 13.83 1.21
CA LEU A 65 0.13 13.62 2.45
C LEU A 65 1.04 12.97 3.52
N PRO A 66 1.70 13.76 4.38
CA PRO A 66 2.61 13.28 5.43
C PRO A 66 1.98 12.33 6.45
N ASP A 67 0.65 12.36 6.56
CA ASP A 67 -0.09 11.57 7.53
C ASP A 67 -0.30 10.11 7.08
N ILE A 68 -0.06 9.80 5.80
CA ILE A 68 -0.06 8.42 5.31
C ILE A 68 1.16 7.69 5.83
N THR A 69 0.95 6.60 6.58
CA THR A 69 2.03 5.77 7.14
C THR A 69 2.53 4.74 6.14
N ILE A 70 1.60 4.05 5.47
CA ILE A 70 1.85 2.98 4.52
C ILE A 70 0.82 3.00 3.39
N ALA A 71 1.23 2.63 2.18
CA ALA A 71 0.33 2.33 1.07
C ALA A 71 0.73 0.98 0.46
N TYR A 72 -0.26 0.24 -0.02
CA TYR A 72 -0.08 -1.06 -0.65
C TYR A 72 -0.86 -1.12 -1.95
N GLY A 73 -0.19 -1.55 -3.02
CA GLY A 73 -0.77 -1.68 -4.35
C GLY A 73 -0.53 -3.07 -4.92
N ILE A 74 -1.62 -3.72 -5.34
CA ILE A 74 -1.59 -4.95 -6.12
C ILE A 74 -2.68 -4.86 -7.20
N SER A 75 -2.40 -5.42 -8.38
CA SER A 75 -3.36 -5.53 -9.48
C SER A 75 -3.34 -6.96 -9.98
N ASP A 76 -4.51 -7.56 -10.19
CA ASP A 76 -4.69 -9.00 -10.38
C ASP A 76 -5.40 -9.38 -11.71
N GLU A 77 -5.29 -8.58 -12.77
CA GLU A 77 -5.99 -8.89 -14.03
C GLU A 77 -5.24 -9.87 -14.97
N TYR A 78 -5.41 -11.17 -14.73
CA TYR A 78 -4.92 -12.24 -15.62
C TYR A 78 -5.78 -12.42 -16.89
N ARG A 79 -5.14 -12.60 -18.04
CA ARG A 79 -5.73 -13.15 -19.28
C ARG A 79 -4.72 -14.10 -19.91
N GLY A 80 -5.13 -15.35 -20.14
CA GLY A 80 -4.34 -16.35 -20.87
C GLY A 80 -4.81 -16.51 -22.32
N ASN A 81 -4.13 -17.35 -23.09
CA ASN A 81 -4.46 -17.68 -24.49
C ASN A 81 -5.71 -18.59 -24.64
N MET A 82 -6.36 -18.95 -23.53
CA MET A 82 -7.64 -19.69 -23.53
C MET A 82 -8.78 -18.73 -23.25
N SER A 83 -10.01 -19.10 -23.62
CA SER A 83 -11.16 -18.30 -23.21
C SER A 83 -11.24 -18.25 -21.68
N THR A 84 -11.79 -17.18 -21.12
CA THR A 84 -11.91 -17.05 -19.65
C THR A 84 -12.71 -18.18 -19.04
N THR A 85 -13.68 -18.70 -19.77
CA THR A 85 -14.54 -19.82 -19.33
C THR A 85 -13.72 -21.11 -19.22
N GLU A 86 -12.98 -21.46 -20.27
CA GLU A 86 -12.14 -22.66 -20.29
C GLU A 86 -11.02 -22.61 -19.24
N ALA A 87 -10.37 -21.44 -19.09
CA ALA A 87 -9.33 -21.26 -18.09
C ALA A 87 -9.89 -21.37 -16.66
N THR A 88 -11.10 -20.84 -16.42
CA THR A 88 -11.76 -20.94 -15.11
C THR A 88 -12.12 -22.39 -14.80
N GLU A 89 -12.69 -23.11 -15.77
CA GLU A 89 -13.04 -24.52 -15.61
C GLU A 89 -11.82 -25.39 -15.36
N ALA A 90 -10.72 -25.16 -16.09
CA ALA A 90 -9.46 -25.89 -15.91
C ALA A 90 -8.77 -25.62 -14.57
N LEU A 91 -8.97 -24.44 -13.98
CA LEU A 91 -8.41 -24.07 -12.68
C LEU A 91 -9.36 -24.33 -11.51
N ASN A 92 -10.62 -24.65 -11.79
CA ASN A 92 -11.62 -24.89 -10.76
C ASN A 92 -11.27 -26.16 -9.95
N GLY A 93 -11.24 -26.05 -8.63
CA GLY A 93 -10.86 -27.15 -7.73
C GLY A 93 -9.36 -27.43 -7.60
N THR A 94 -8.49 -26.63 -8.24
CA THR A 94 -7.03 -26.80 -8.13
C THR A 94 -6.46 -26.08 -6.90
N PHE A 95 -5.48 -26.70 -6.24
CA PHE A 95 -4.73 -26.10 -5.13
C PHE A 95 -3.53 -25.29 -5.63
N SER A 96 -2.87 -24.54 -4.74
CA SER A 96 -1.69 -23.74 -5.09
C SER A 96 -0.52 -24.58 -5.62
N SER A 97 -0.36 -25.83 -5.12
CA SER A 97 0.61 -26.79 -5.65
C SER A 97 0.34 -27.12 -7.11
N ASP A 98 -0.92 -27.42 -7.43
CA ASP A 98 -1.35 -27.86 -8.76
C ASP A 98 -1.20 -26.73 -9.77
N LYS A 99 -1.49 -25.48 -9.37
CA LYS A 99 -1.27 -24.29 -10.20
C LYS A 99 0.21 -24.09 -10.52
N ASN A 100 1.09 -24.31 -9.54
CA ASN A 100 2.53 -24.22 -9.75
C ASN A 100 3.02 -25.32 -10.71
N GLU A 101 2.50 -26.54 -10.55
CA GLU A 101 2.79 -27.64 -11.47
C GLU A 101 2.26 -27.36 -12.88
N ILE A 102 1.05 -26.80 -13.03
CA ILE A 102 0.49 -26.39 -14.32
C ILE A 102 1.39 -25.36 -15.00
N LEU A 103 1.86 -24.33 -14.26
CA LEU A 103 2.77 -23.31 -14.79
C LEU A 103 4.09 -23.93 -15.26
N PHE A 104 4.68 -24.82 -14.46
CA PHE A 104 5.95 -25.45 -14.78
C PHE A 104 5.83 -26.45 -15.94
N SER A 105 4.87 -27.39 -15.86
CA SER A 105 4.75 -28.50 -16.80
C SER A 105 4.13 -28.11 -18.15
N LYS A 106 3.12 -27.22 -18.17
CA LYS A 106 2.44 -26.84 -19.42
C LYS A 106 3.03 -25.60 -20.08
N PHE A 107 3.54 -24.67 -19.29
CA PHE A 107 4.02 -23.38 -19.80
C PHE A 107 5.53 -23.19 -19.66
N GLY A 108 6.23 -24.09 -18.94
CA GLY A 108 7.67 -23.94 -18.69
C GLY A 108 8.00 -22.76 -17.77
N ILE A 109 7.02 -22.24 -17.03
CA ILE A 109 7.17 -21.04 -16.20
C ILE A 109 7.43 -21.48 -14.76
N ASN A 110 8.56 -21.03 -14.20
CA ASN A 110 8.84 -21.19 -12.78
C ASN A 110 8.33 -19.97 -12.02
N TYR A 111 7.22 -20.13 -11.29
CA TYR A 111 6.60 -19.06 -10.52
C TYR A 111 7.56 -18.39 -9.51
N ASN A 112 8.51 -19.14 -8.94
CA ASN A 112 9.46 -18.56 -7.98
C ASN A 112 10.44 -17.58 -8.61
N ASN A 113 10.72 -17.73 -9.92
CA ASN A 113 11.61 -16.84 -10.66
C ASN A 113 10.92 -15.56 -11.15
N GLU A 114 9.59 -15.47 -11.02
CA GLU A 114 8.87 -14.25 -11.38
C GLU A 114 9.28 -13.09 -10.46
N PRO A 115 9.36 -11.85 -10.98
CA PRO A 115 9.67 -10.65 -10.21
C PRO A 115 8.80 -10.50 -8.96
N GLU A 116 9.41 -10.09 -7.84
CA GLU A 116 8.70 -9.91 -6.56
C GLU A 116 7.55 -8.90 -6.65
N ILE A 117 7.65 -7.90 -7.53
CA ILE A 117 6.56 -6.94 -7.79
C ILE A 117 5.25 -7.64 -8.21
N TYR A 118 5.32 -8.77 -8.93
CA TYR A 118 4.14 -9.52 -9.38
C TYR A 118 3.63 -10.49 -8.32
N LYS A 119 4.48 -10.93 -7.39
CA LYS A 119 4.13 -11.90 -6.35
C LYS A 119 3.66 -11.24 -5.05
N LYS A 120 4.31 -10.13 -4.68
CA LYS A 120 4.14 -9.43 -3.41
C LYS A 120 3.49 -8.05 -3.56
N GLY A 121 3.34 -7.55 -4.79
CA GLY A 121 2.85 -6.20 -5.04
C GLY A 121 3.88 -5.14 -4.71
N SER A 122 3.41 -3.91 -4.49
CA SER A 122 4.25 -2.76 -4.17
C SER A 122 3.82 -2.15 -2.84
N VAL A 123 4.76 -2.06 -1.90
CA VAL A 123 4.56 -1.46 -0.59
C VAL A 123 5.30 -0.13 -0.57
N LEU A 124 4.61 0.95 -0.24
CA LEU A 124 5.17 2.28 -0.15
C LEU A 124 5.10 2.76 1.30
N PHE A 125 6.22 3.20 1.83
CA PHE A 125 6.29 3.77 3.17
C PHE A 125 7.42 4.78 3.28
N ARG A 126 7.41 5.53 4.38
CA ARG A 126 8.48 6.47 4.74
C ARG A 126 9.62 5.73 5.40
N GLU A 127 10.81 5.88 4.85
CA GLU A 127 12.01 5.22 5.35
C GLU A 127 12.60 5.96 6.55
N TYR A 128 12.81 5.19 7.61
CA TYR A 128 13.55 5.56 8.81
C TYR A 128 14.58 4.46 9.12
N GLU A 129 15.49 4.74 10.04
CA GLU A 129 16.46 3.76 10.52
C GLU A 129 15.74 2.55 11.14
N LEU A 130 16.09 1.34 10.66
CA LEU A 130 15.51 0.10 11.16
C LEU A 130 15.92 -0.11 12.62
N VAL A 131 15.02 -0.69 13.40
CA VAL A 131 15.28 -1.03 14.82
C VAL A 131 15.66 -2.51 14.92
N GLU A 132 16.62 -2.84 15.80
CA GLU A 132 16.96 -4.23 16.11
C GLU A 132 15.82 -4.91 16.89
N ILE A 133 15.53 -6.17 16.56
CA ILE A 133 14.43 -6.93 17.15
C ILE A 133 14.87 -7.41 18.54
N GLU A 134 14.79 -6.55 19.57
CA GLU A 134 15.08 -6.89 20.97
C GLU A 134 13.94 -7.68 21.66
N GLY A 135 13.30 -8.61 20.95
CA GLY A 135 12.24 -9.46 21.53
C GLY A 135 10.98 -8.73 22.00
N ARG A 136 10.77 -7.47 21.59
CA ARG A 136 9.52 -6.73 21.82
C ARG A 136 8.56 -6.94 20.65
N ASN A 137 7.35 -7.40 20.95
CA ASN A 137 6.28 -7.48 19.98
C ASN A 137 5.59 -6.11 19.87
N ILE A 138 5.96 -5.33 18.86
CA ILE A 138 5.47 -3.95 18.71
C ILE A 138 3.99 -3.92 18.32
N ALA A 139 3.48 -4.98 17.67
CA ALA A 139 2.06 -5.11 17.36
C ALA A 139 1.23 -5.24 18.65
N GLU A 140 1.67 -6.06 19.60
CA GLU A 140 1.03 -6.17 20.92
C GLU A 140 1.12 -4.86 21.72
N GLU A 141 2.27 -4.18 21.69
CA GLU A 141 2.40 -2.86 22.33
C GLU A 141 1.45 -1.82 21.71
N ALA A 142 1.29 -1.81 20.38
CA ALA A 142 0.38 -0.92 19.68
C ALA A 142 -1.09 -1.19 20.03
N ASP A 143 -1.48 -2.47 20.10
CA ASP A 143 -2.84 -2.89 20.46
C ASP A 143 -3.18 -2.59 21.93
N ASN A 144 -2.18 -2.62 22.82
CA ASN A 144 -2.36 -2.28 24.24
C ASN A 144 -2.46 -0.77 24.51
N ILE A 145 -2.18 0.09 23.52
CA ILE A 145 -2.36 1.54 23.64
C ILE A 145 -3.85 1.87 23.44
N ALA A 146 -4.61 1.81 24.54
CA ALA A 146 -6.05 2.10 24.55
C ALA A 146 -6.39 3.60 24.30
N GLU A 147 -5.45 4.51 24.55
CA GLU A 147 -5.64 5.95 24.36
C GLU A 147 -4.46 6.60 23.63
N PRO A 148 -4.72 7.54 22.70
CA PRO A 148 -3.66 8.28 22.02
C PRO A 148 -2.89 9.12 23.03
N VAL A 149 -1.56 9.09 22.95
CA VAL A 149 -0.72 10.03 23.69
C VAL A 149 -1.07 11.44 23.19
N GLN A 150 -1.73 12.26 24.02
CA GLN A 150 -1.99 13.67 23.70
C GLN A 150 -0.65 14.40 23.55
N GLN A 151 -0.21 14.55 22.31
CA GLN A 151 0.98 15.30 21.98
C GLN A 151 0.65 16.79 21.96
N SER A 152 1.60 17.62 22.43
CA SER A 152 1.47 19.06 22.29
C SER A 152 1.43 19.46 20.81
N LYS A 153 0.71 20.55 20.48
CA LYS A 153 0.63 21.08 19.10
C LYS A 153 2.02 21.25 18.45
N THR A 154 3.00 21.69 19.24
CA THR A 154 4.39 21.84 18.82
C THR A 154 5.05 20.52 18.46
N GLN A 155 4.74 19.43 19.18
CA GLN A 155 5.27 18.10 18.88
C GLN A 155 4.67 17.54 17.60
N THR A 156 3.36 17.71 17.38
CA THR A 156 2.68 17.27 16.16
C THR A 156 3.22 17.97 14.92
N GLU A 157 3.48 19.28 14.99
CA GLU A 157 4.11 20.02 13.88
C GLU A 157 5.55 19.57 13.59
N LYS A 158 6.33 19.28 14.64
CA LYS A 158 7.69 18.72 14.49
C LYS A 158 7.65 17.34 13.82
N ASP A 159 6.75 16.48 14.27
CA ASP A 159 6.59 15.13 13.72
C ASP A 159 6.12 15.18 12.27
N LYS A 160 5.17 16.06 11.94
CA LYS A 160 4.76 16.33 10.55
C LYS A 160 5.93 16.79 9.69
N LYS A 161 6.75 17.72 10.18
CA LYS A 161 7.96 18.20 9.46
C LYS A 161 8.98 17.09 9.25
N LYS A 162 9.14 16.17 10.20
CA LYS A 162 9.99 14.98 10.04
C LYS A 162 9.43 14.05 8.96
N ARG A 163 8.14 13.74 8.99
CA ARG A 163 7.47 12.91 7.97
C ARG A 163 7.56 13.50 6.57
N SER A 164 7.47 14.83 6.43
CA SER A 164 7.65 15.51 5.15
C SER A 164 9.08 15.47 4.61
N LYS A 165 10.08 15.30 5.48
CA LYS A 165 11.50 15.19 5.09
C LYS A 165 11.92 13.75 4.80
N ALA A 166 11.18 12.77 5.31
CA ALA A 166 11.49 11.37 5.13
C ALA A 166 11.34 10.96 3.66
N ARG A 167 12.26 10.12 3.18
CA ARG A 167 12.21 9.55 1.83
C ARG A 167 11.08 8.54 1.74
N VAL A 168 10.26 8.64 0.71
CA VAL A 168 9.27 7.60 0.37
C VAL A 168 9.94 6.56 -0.52
N VAL A 169 9.97 5.32 -0.04
CA VAL A 169 10.51 4.17 -0.76
C VAL A 169 9.38 3.29 -1.30
N VAL A 170 9.66 2.57 -2.38
CA VAL A 170 8.76 1.57 -2.98
C VAL A 170 9.51 0.24 -2.91
N GLU A 171 8.96 -0.70 -2.17
CA GLU A 171 9.58 -1.99 -1.89
C GLU A 171 8.63 -3.13 -2.25
N HIS A 172 9.18 -4.30 -2.56
CA HIS A 172 8.43 -5.50 -2.94
C HIS A 172 8.70 -6.60 -1.92
N LEU A 173 8.13 -6.44 -0.72
CA LEU A 173 8.43 -7.27 0.45
C LEU A 173 7.18 -7.95 0.99
N ASP A 174 7.40 -8.99 1.80
CA ASP A 174 6.34 -9.67 2.53
C ASP A 174 5.94 -8.85 3.77
N ILE A 175 4.70 -8.37 3.81
CA ILE A 175 4.12 -7.62 4.94
C ILE A 175 3.25 -8.49 5.86
N ILE A 176 3.18 -9.79 5.60
CA ILE A 176 2.37 -10.73 6.39
C ILE A 176 3.13 -11.16 7.64
N LYS A 177 4.47 -11.21 7.58
CA LYS A 177 5.32 -11.63 8.69
C LYS A 177 5.65 -10.48 9.64
N ASP A 178 5.80 -10.81 10.92
CA ASP A 178 6.09 -9.86 12.01
C ASP A 178 7.42 -9.12 11.81
N ASP A 179 8.44 -9.79 11.24
CA ASP A 179 9.74 -9.20 10.88
C ASP A 179 9.62 -7.85 10.12
N PHE A 180 8.59 -7.69 9.29
CA PHE A 180 8.37 -6.45 8.55
C PHE A 180 7.99 -5.30 9.49
N TRP A 181 7.07 -5.58 10.41
CA TRP A 181 6.48 -4.63 11.36
C TRP A 181 7.42 -4.32 12.51
N ASP A 182 8.09 -5.33 13.06
CA ASP A 182 9.01 -5.18 14.21
C ASP A 182 10.23 -4.35 13.86
N LYS A 183 10.76 -4.50 12.63
CA LYS A 183 11.85 -3.64 12.13
C LYS A 183 11.42 -2.20 11.86
N ARG A 184 10.11 -1.92 11.82
CA ARG A 184 9.51 -0.64 11.39
C ARG A 184 8.42 -0.14 12.36
N PRO A 185 8.74 0.08 13.66
CA PRO A 185 7.77 0.47 14.68
C PRO A 185 7.00 1.77 14.38
N TRP A 186 7.55 2.66 13.54
CA TRP A 186 6.90 3.91 13.16
C TRP A 186 5.62 3.72 12.35
N LEU A 187 5.45 2.55 11.70
CA LEU A 187 4.27 2.25 10.90
C LEU A 187 3.03 2.06 11.77
N LEU A 188 3.19 1.47 12.96
CA LEU A 188 2.12 1.21 13.91
C LEU A 188 2.01 2.29 14.99
N SER A 189 3.15 2.81 15.48
CA SER A 189 3.14 3.83 16.54
C SER A 189 2.72 5.21 16.07
N GLY A 190 2.70 5.46 14.76
CA GLY A 190 2.48 6.78 14.16
C GLY A 190 3.59 7.79 14.47
N LYS A 191 4.65 7.43 15.20
CA LYS A 191 5.74 8.36 15.53
C LYS A 191 6.87 8.22 14.50
N PRO A 192 7.35 9.33 13.90
CA PRO A 192 8.46 9.25 12.96
C PRO A 192 9.75 8.77 13.65
N GLY A 193 10.45 7.84 13.01
CA GLY A 193 11.74 7.34 13.48
C GLY A 193 12.90 8.31 13.24
N SER A 194 14.12 7.83 13.50
CA SER A 194 15.36 8.53 13.13
C SER A 194 15.54 8.48 11.61
N LEU A 195 15.89 9.61 10.99
CA LEU A 195 16.21 9.61 9.56
C LEU A 195 17.51 8.80 9.36
N PRO A 196 17.58 7.94 8.33
CA PRO A 196 18.79 7.19 8.06
C PRO A 196 19.94 8.17 7.79
N LYS A 197 21.13 7.84 8.31
CA LYS A 197 22.36 8.57 7.98
C LYS A 197 22.52 8.50 6.47
N GLN A 198 22.72 9.66 5.81
CA GLN A 198 22.98 9.66 4.37
C GLN A 198 24.19 8.74 4.11
N PRO A 199 24.14 7.83 3.12
CA PRO A 199 25.35 7.16 2.71
C PRO A 199 26.33 8.24 2.26
N GLU A 200 27.50 8.29 2.90
CA GLU A 200 28.62 9.09 2.41
C GLU A 200 28.87 8.66 0.95
N LEU A 201 28.75 9.63 0.04
CA LEU A 201 28.96 9.46 -1.40
C LEU A 201 30.36 8.97 -1.72
#